data_AF-A0A4D9DFU7-F1
#
_entry.id   AF-A0A4D9DFU7-F1
#
_cell.length_a   1.000
_cell.length_b   1.000
_cell.length_c   1.000
_cell.angle_alpha   90.00
_cell.angle_beta   90.00
_cell.angle_gamma   90.00
#
_symmetry.space_group_name_H-M   'P 1'
#
loop_
_entity.id
_entity.type
_entity.pdbx_description
1 polymer ?
#
loop_
_entity_poly.entity_id
_entity_poly.type
_entity_poly.pdbx_seq_one_letter_code
_entity_poly.pdbx_strand_id
1 'polypeptide(L)'
;MEIEHVVSQGLLHRGGQIHGALPVASGERWNLIVWMRSSAVRNQLCPMCNKKPELVDAVGFGDGFTRSPEGDMPKTVDLCSLI
;
A
#
# COMPACT_ATOMS: atom_id res chain seq x y z
N MET A 1 -15.01 -6.78 7.70
CA MET A 1 -14.61 -7.23 9.04
C MET A 1 -14.28 -6.02 9.86
N GLU A 2 -14.79 -5.95 11.08
CA GLU A 2 -14.47 -4.91 12.04
C GLU A 2 -13.36 -5.42 12.94
N ILE A 3 -12.38 -4.58 13.25
CA ILE A 3 -11.24 -4.92 14.10
C ILE A 3 -11.22 -3.93 15.26
N GLU A 4 -11.16 -4.47 16.48
CA GLU A 4 -11.01 -3.67 17.68
C GLU A 4 -9.60 -3.08 17.74
N HIS A 5 -9.51 -1.80 18.12
CA HIS A 5 -8.23 -1.13 18.29
C HIS A 5 -7.56 -1.56 19.59
N VAL A 6 -6.36 -2.12 19.49
CA VAL A 6 -5.51 -2.47 20.64
C VAL A 6 -4.24 -1.63 20.60
N VAL A 7 -3.97 -0.90 21.68
CA VAL A 7 -2.76 -0.05 21.79
C VAL A 7 -1.51 -0.89 21.54
N SER A 8 -0.55 -0.34 20.78
CA SER A 8 0.72 -0.97 20.40
C SER A 8 0.64 -2.15 19.42
N GLN A 9 -0.55 -2.52 18.94
CA GLN A 9 -0.69 -3.49 17.85
C GLN A 9 -0.79 -2.79 16.49
N GLY A 10 -0.13 -3.38 15.50
CA GLY A 10 -0.21 -2.93 14.10
C GLY A 10 -1.17 -3.80 13.29
N LEU A 11 -1.84 -3.17 12.33
CA LEU A 11 -2.66 -3.88 11.33
C LEU A 11 -2.07 -3.65 9.94
N LEU A 12 -1.95 -4.72 9.15
CA LEU A 12 -1.47 -4.66 7.79
C LEU A 12 -2.59 -5.08 6.82
N HIS A 13 -2.99 -4.16 5.96
CA HIS A 13 -3.98 -4.41 4.92
C HIS A 13 -3.46 -4.01 3.54
N ARG A 14 -4.11 -4.49 2.47
CA ARG A 14 -3.76 -4.08 1.10
C ARG A 14 -4.15 -2.63 0.88
N GLY A 15 -3.30 -1.86 0.19
CA GLY A 15 -3.61 -0.45 -0.12
C GLY A 15 -4.88 -0.27 -0.95
N GLY A 16 -5.28 -1.27 -1.76
CA GLY A 16 -6.53 -1.25 -2.54
C GLY A 16 -7.78 -1.72 -1.78
N GLN A 17 -7.67 -2.09 -0.51
CA GLN A 17 -8.80 -2.54 0.29
C GLN A 17 -9.61 -1.34 0.80
N ILE A 18 -10.90 -1.31 0.47
CA ILE A 18 -11.84 -0.31 1.00
C ILE A 18 -12.03 -0.58 2.50
N HIS A 19 -11.85 0.45 3.31
CA HIS A 19 -11.99 0.40 4.76
C HIS A 19 -12.51 1.74 5.30
N GLY A 20 -12.91 1.73 6.56
CA GLY A 20 -13.37 2.92 7.27
C GLY A 20 -13.13 2.76 8.77
N ALA A 21 -13.40 3.84 9.49
CA ALA A 21 -13.32 3.84 10.95
C ALA A 21 -14.70 4.12 11.54
N LEU A 22 -15.12 3.28 12.48
CA LEU A 22 -16.31 3.55 13.28
C LEU A 22 -16.09 4.75 14.21
N PRO A 23 -17.17 5.40 14.69
CA PRO A 23 -17.09 6.46 15.69
C PRO A 23 -16.27 6.03 16.91
N VAL A 24 -15.51 6.96 17.48
CA VAL A 24 -14.76 6.70 18.72
C VAL A 24 -15.75 6.63 19.87
N ALA A 25 -15.82 5.48 20.54
CA ALA A 25 -16.77 5.24 21.64
C ALA A 25 -16.46 6.11 22.88
N SER A 26 -15.19 6.36 23.16
CA SER A 26 -14.73 7.18 24.29
C SER A 26 -13.30 7.68 24.09
N GLY A 27 -12.98 8.86 24.62
CA GLY A 27 -11.62 9.40 24.62
C GLY A 27 -11.11 9.78 23.22
N GLU A 28 -9.82 9.58 22.99
CA GLU A 28 -9.14 9.88 21.73
C GLU A 28 -8.44 8.63 21.17
N ARG A 29 -8.35 8.52 19.84
CA ARG A 29 -7.61 7.46 19.16
C ARG A 29 -6.50 8.07 18.30
N TRP A 30 -5.26 7.73 18.62
CA TRP A 30 -4.06 8.15 17.89
C TRP A 30 -3.54 6.98 17.07
N ASN A 31 -3.49 7.14 15.74
CA ASN A 31 -3.00 6.11 14.82
C ASN A 31 -1.68 6.55 14.18
N LEU A 32 -0.71 5.64 14.08
CA LEU A 32 0.43 5.77 13.18
C LEU A 32 0.14 5.00 11.90
N ILE A 33 0.13 5.69 10.76
CA ILE A 33 -0.13 5.08 9.45
C ILE A 33 1.14 5.17 8.61
N VAL A 34 1.64 4.02 8.14
CA VAL A 34 2.80 3.93 7.25
C VAL A 34 2.37 3.32 5.92
N TRP A 35 2.49 4.10 4.85
CA TRP A 35 2.21 3.63 3.50
C TRP A 35 3.48 3.02 2.88
N MET A 36 3.46 1.70 2.67
CA MET A 36 4.58 0.99 2.06
C MET A 36 4.35 0.79 0.56
N ARG A 37 5.39 1.04 -0.24
CA ARG A 37 5.38 0.86 -1.69
C ARG A 37 6.62 0.10 -2.13
N SER A 38 6.43 -0.96 -2.93
CA SER A 38 7.50 -1.53 -3.75
C SER A 38 7.40 -0.98 -5.16
N SER A 39 8.37 -0.17 -5.59
CA SER A 39 8.44 0.33 -6.96
C SER A 39 8.61 -0.82 -7.95
N ALA A 40 9.44 -1.82 -7.64
CA ALA A 40 9.62 -3.01 -8.48
C ALA A 40 8.30 -3.76 -8.75
N VAL A 41 7.40 -3.84 -7.77
CA VAL A 41 6.07 -4.44 -7.97
C VAL A 41 5.13 -3.48 -8.71
N ARG A 42 5.04 -2.23 -8.26
CA ARG A 42 4.06 -1.27 -8.78
C ARG A 42 4.36 -0.81 -10.21
N ASN A 43 5.58 -0.96 -10.69
CA ASN A 43 5.94 -0.62 -12.07
C ASN A 43 5.53 -1.67 -13.11
N GLN A 44 5.06 -2.85 -12.68
CA GLN A 44 4.68 -3.91 -13.62
C GLN A 44 3.43 -3.55 -14.42
N LEU A 45 2.36 -3.16 -13.71
CA LEU A 45 1.05 -2.87 -14.28
C LEU A 45 0.44 -1.63 -13.63
N CYS A 46 -0.21 -0.79 -14.42
CA CYS A 46 -0.97 0.34 -13.94
C CYS A 46 -2.17 -0.15 -13.11
N PRO A 47 -2.35 0.31 -11.85
CA PRO A 47 -3.44 -0.15 -10.99
C PRO A 47 -4.83 0.27 -11.50
N MET A 48 -4.90 1.24 -12.43
CA MET A 48 -6.17 1.72 -13.00
C MET A 48 -6.63 0.87 -14.18
N CYS A 49 -5.70 0.49 -15.08
CA CYS A 49 -6.05 -0.17 -16.36
C CYS A 49 -5.45 -1.57 -16.53
N ASN A 50 -4.64 -2.03 -15.59
CA ASN A 50 -3.97 -3.32 -15.59
C ASN A 50 -3.09 -3.59 -16.82
N LYS A 51 -2.54 -2.53 -17.43
CA LYS A 51 -1.60 -2.60 -18.57
C LYS A 51 -0.20 -2.17 -18.13
N LYS A 52 0.83 -2.67 -18.81
CA LYS A 52 2.21 -2.21 -18.61
C LYS A 52 2.27 -0.70 -18.90
N PRO A 53 2.79 0.13 -17.97
CA PRO A 53 2.83 1.57 -18.18
C PRO A 53 3.89 1.93 -19.24
N GLU A 54 3.54 2.84 -20.14
CA GLU A 54 4.51 3.54 -20.99
C GLU A 54 5.03 4.76 -20.24
N LEU A 55 6.35 4.80 -20.03
CA LEU A 55 6.98 5.82 -19.19
C LEU A 55 7.47 6.99 -20.04
N VAL A 56 7.20 8.19 -19.57
CA VAL A 56 7.76 9.44 -20.11
C VAL A 56 8.61 10.06 -19.01
N ASP A 57 9.81 10.52 -19.36
CA ASP A 57 10.69 11.19 -18.42
C ASP A 57 10.03 12.49 -17.93
N ALA A 58 10.07 12.72 -16.62
CA ALA A 58 9.49 13.89 -15.97
C ALA A 58 10.57 14.73 -15.29
N VAL A 59 10.31 16.04 -15.16
CA VAL A 59 11.20 16.95 -14.43
C VAL A 59 10.87 16.91 -12.94
N GLY A 60 11.88 16.66 -12.11
CA GLY A 60 11.74 16.62 -10.65
C GLY A 60 11.62 15.21 -10.07
N PHE A 61 11.34 15.14 -8.77
CA PHE A 61 11.15 13.89 -8.05
C PHE A 61 9.67 13.69 -7.72
N GLY A 62 9.20 12.45 -7.81
CA GLY A 62 7.84 12.09 -7.42
C GLY A 62 7.61 10.59 -7.33
N ASP A 63 6.44 10.23 -6.83
CA ASP A 63 6.07 8.86 -6.46
C ASP A 63 5.55 8.04 -7.67
N GLY A 64 5.82 8.55 -8.89
CA GLY A 64 5.40 7.94 -10.15
C GLY A 64 6.10 6.62 -10.44
N PHE A 65 5.78 6.06 -11.59
CA PHE A 65 6.48 4.87 -12.08
C PHE A 65 7.97 5.15 -12.28
N THR A 66 8.80 4.17 -11.93
CA THR A 66 10.26 4.24 -12.16
C THR A 66 10.66 3.23 -13.24
N ARG A 67 11.85 3.37 -13.82
CA ARG A 67 12.39 2.32 -14.72
C ARG A 67 12.57 1.05 -13.90
N SER A 68 12.16 -0.10 -14.46
CA SER A 68 12.35 -1.38 -13.79
C SER A 68 13.83 -1.62 -13.54
N PRO A 69 14.23 -2.06 -12.33
CA PRO A 69 15.60 -2.51 -12.08
C PRO A 69 15.92 -3.69 -13.01
N GLU A 70 17.16 -3.78 -13.49
CA GLU A 70 17.66 -4.99 -14.15
C GLU A 70 17.79 -6.09 -13.09
N GLY A 71 17.05 -7.20 -13.23
CA GLY A 71 17.12 -8.34 -12.30
C GLY A 71 15.80 -9.10 -12.12
N ASP A 72 15.86 -10.15 -11.30
CA ASP A 72 14.70 -11.00 -10.98
C ASP A 72 13.66 -10.25 -10.15
N MET A 73 12.39 -10.56 -10.41
CA MET A 73 11.27 -9.97 -9.71
C MET A 73 11.24 -10.40 -8.23
N PRO A 74 11.04 -9.48 -7.28
CA PRO A 74 10.88 -9.86 -5.89
C PRO A 74 9.65 -10.76 -5.73
N LYS A 75 9.84 -11.89 -5.04
CA LYS A 75 8.73 -12.78 -4.66
C LYS A 75 7.82 -12.06 -3.67
N THR A 76 6.52 -12.18 -3.87
CA THR A 76 5.52 -11.66 -2.94
C THR A 76 5.00 -12.77 -2.04
N VAL A 77 4.52 -12.38 -0.86
CA VAL A 77 3.85 -13.25 0.11
C VAL A 77 2.50 -12.62 0.46
N ASP A 78 1.49 -13.45 0.73
CA ASP A 78 0.19 -12.96 1.19
C ASP A 78 0.21 -12.86 2.71
N LEU A 79 0.51 -11.66 3.21
CA LEU A 79 0.69 -11.37 4.64
C LEU A 79 -0.46 -10.55 5.24
N CYS A 80 -1.52 -10.29 4.48
CA CYS A 80 -2.63 -9.49 5.01
C CYS A 80 -3.26 -10.20 6.20
N SER A 81 -3.34 -9.51 7.33
CA SER A 81 -3.96 -10.05 8.53
C SER A 81 -5.46 -10.17 8.32
N LEU A 82 -5.93 -11.39 8.05
CA LEU A 82 -7.24 -11.86 8.49
C LEU A 82 -7.01 -12.36 9.91
N ILE A 83 -7.52 -11.64 10.90
CA ILE A 83 -7.73 -12.24 12.23
C ILE A 83 -9.07 -12.95 12.18
#